data_AF-A0A1I7Y298-F1
#
_entry.id   AF-A0A1I7Y298-F1
#
_cell.length_a   1.000
_cell.length_b   1.000
_cell.length_c   1.000
_cell.angle_alpha   90.00
_cell.angle_beta   90.00
_cell.angle_gamma   90.00
#
_symmetry.space_group_name_H-M   'P 1'
#
loop_
_entity.id
_entity.type
_entity.pdbx_description
1 polymer ?
#
loop_
_entity_poly.entity_id
_entity_poly.type
_entity_poly.pdbx_seq_one_letter_code
_entity_poly.pdbx_strand_id
1 'polypeptide(L)'
;MALPYKDLFNRILDATAAIDIPVKLFVILVVLRYTPKDMRVLSLFLLNHMLWNFLSNIIFTFYHLYPLFPAACFHVNGIVNYFTDSEDFDHVIFFFLLFCIFSCGAAMALTFVYRYVAFVQPNWKNKLIWITVLYSGFIVLVGGIFAYLHLQWIVSYDNYPEKKDIPERKSLICFKPCGWEKDVK
;
A
#
# COMPACT_ATOMS: atom_id res chain seq x y z
N MET A 1 -12.83 -21.39 15.01
CA MET A 1 -12.88 -20.59 16.26
C MET A 1 -12.19 -19.22 16.05
N ALA A 2 -12.53 -18.50 14.97
CA ALA A 2 -11.80 -17.29 14.51
C ALA A 2 -12.58 -15.97 14.62
N LEU A 3 -13.86 -16.03 15.01
CA LEU A 3 -14.77 -14.89 15.09
C LEU A 3 -14.32 -13.76 16.04
N PRO A 4 -13.92 -14.01 17.30
CA PRO A 4 -13.64 -12.91 18.23
C PRO A 4 -12.39 -12.10 17.85
N TYR A 5 -11.39 -12.74 17.22
CA TYR A 5 -10.17 -12.06 16.78
C TYR A 5 -10.42 -11.18 15.55
N LYS A 6 -11.25 -11.67 14.60
CA LYS A 6 -11.66 -10.91 13.41
C LYS A 6 -12.40 -9.61 13.79
N ASP A 7 -13.33 -9.69 14.73
CA ASP A 7 -14.11 -8.53 15.17
C ASP A 7 -13.25 -7.51 15.92
N LEU A 8 -12.34 -7.97 16.77
CA LEU A 8 -11.39 -7.12 17.47
C LEU A 8 -10.44 -6.41 16.48
N PHE A 9 -9.90 -7.14 15.50
CA PHE A 9 -9.03 -6.59 14.47
C PHE A 9 -9.73 -5.52 13.64
N ASN A 10 -10.95 -5.79 13.17
CA ASN A 10 -11.73 -4.82 12.40
C ASN A 10 -12.01 -3.55 13.23
N ARG A 11 -12.41 -3.69 14.49
CA ARG A 11 -12.63 -2.52 15.38
C ARG A 11 -11.38 -1.68 15.60
N ILE A 12 -10.21 -2.31 15.71
CA ILE A 12 -8.94 -1.59 15.85
C ILE A 12 -8.62 -0.83 14.56
N LEU A 13 -8.84 -1.45 13.39
CA LEU A 13 -8.66 -0.79 12.11
C LEU A 13 -9.60 0.41 11.96
N ASP A 14 -10.89 0.24 12.26
CA ASP A 14 -11.89 1.32 12.21
C ASP A 14 -11.53 2.47 13.16
N ALA A 15 -11.13 2.16 14.40
CA ALA A 15 -10.73 3.18 15.38
C ALA A 15 -9.47 3.93 14.95
N THR A 16 -8.50 3.20 14.39
CA THR A 16 -7.25 3.78 13.87
C THR A 16 -7.57 4.71 12.70
N ALA A 17 -8.39 4.27 11.75
CA ALA A 17 -8.84 5.07 10.62
C ALA A 17 -9.58 6.34 11.05
N ALA A 18 -10.50 6.23 12.01
CA ALA A 18 -11.29 7.35 12.52
C ALA A 18 -10.45 8.47 13.13
N ILE A 19 -9.30 8.13 13.73
CA ILE A 19 -8.37 9.11 14.31
C ILE A 19 -7.36 9.59 13.27
N ASP A 20 -6.80 8.68 12.50
CA ASP A 20 -5.66 8.94 11.64
C ASP A 20 -6.03 9.79 10.41
N ILE A 21 -7.19 9.54 9.79
CA ILE A 21 -7.71 10.31 8.65
C ILE A 21 -7.83 11.82 8.97
N PRO A 22 -8.58 12.26 10.00
CA PRO A 22 -8.73 13.69 10.29
C PRO A 22 -7.41 14.32 10.73
N VAL A 23 -6.59 13.61 11.51
CA VAL A 23 -5.27 14.11 11.92
C VAL A 23 -4.38 14.35 10.70
N LYS A 24 -4.31 13.40 9.75
CA LYS A 24 -3.51 13.57 8.52
C LYS A 24 -4.03 14.70 7.64
N LEU A 25 -5.34 14.81 7.47
CA LEU A 25 -5.93 15.93 6.72
C LEU A 25 -5.56 17.27 7.36
N PHE A 26 -5.66 17.38 8.68
CA PHE A 26 -5.24 18.58 9.40
C PHE A 26 -3.75 18.88 9.21
N VAL A 27 -2.88 17.88 9.34
CA VAL A 27 -1.43 18.05 9.12
C VAL A 27 -1.12 18.48 7.68
N ILE A 28 -1.76 17.87 6.68
CA ILE A 28 -1.60 18.25 5.27
C ILE A 28 -2.00 19.73 5.07
N LEU A 29 -3.13 20.16 5.63
CA LEU A 29 -3.57 21.56 5.56
C LEU A 29 -2.57 22.51 6.23
N VAL A 30 -2.05 22.15 7.40
CA VAL A 30 -1.05 22.94 8.12
C VAL A 30 0.23 23.08 7.30
N VAL A 31 0.74 21.97 6.76
CA VAL A 31 1.96 21.96 5.94
C VAL A 31 1.76 22.78 4.66
N LEU A 32 0.60 22.69 4.01
CA LEU A 32 0.32 23.49 2.81
C LEU A 32 0.24 24.99 3.09
N ARG A 33 -0.30 25.40 4.24
CA ARG A 33 -0.59 26.81 4.54
C ARG A 33 0.51 27.53 5.31
N TYR A 34 1.24 26.83 6.19
CA TYR A 34 2.18 27.45 7.13
C TYR A 34 3.65 27.13 6.84
N THR A 35 3.98 26.35 5.79
CA THR A 35 5.39 26.09 5.46
C THR A 35 6.08 27.35 4.92
N PRO A 36 7.25 27.75 5.48
CA PRO A 36 8.03 28.88 4.98
C PRO A 36 8.68 28.57 3.62
N LYS A 37 8.91 29.61 2.83
CA LYS A 37 9.42 29.49 1.44
C LYS A 37 10.73 28.69 1.34
N ASP A 38 11.62 28.83 2.31
CA ASP A 38 12.94 28.17 2.30
C ASP A 38 12.85 26.65 2.52
N MET A 39 11.78 26.17 3.18
CA MET A 39 11.55 24.74 3.44
C MET A 39 10.55 24.12 2.46
N ARG A 40 10.09 24.87 1.46
CA ARG A 40 9.02 24.45 0.55
C ARG A 40 9.36 23.18 -0.24
N VAL A 41 10.63 22.98 -0.57
CA VAL A 41 11.05 21.76 -1.26
C VAL A 41 10.97 20.54 -0.34
N LEU A 42 11.41 20.68 0.91
CA LEU A 42 11.31 19.61 1.90
C LEU A 42 9.84 19.27 2.21
N SER A 43 8.97 20.27 2.30
CA SER A 43 7.54 20.03 2.52
C SER A 43 6.88 19.26 1.39
N LEU A 44 7.31 19.42 0.13
CA LEU A 44 6.78 18.63 -0.98
C LEU A 44 7.09 17.13 -0.82
N PHE A 45 8.29 16.78 -0.35
CA PHE A 45 8.63 15.38 -0.05
C PHE A 45 7.80 14.83 1.11
N LEU A 46 7.61 15.63 2.16
CA LEU A 46 6.75 15.27 3.29
C LEU A 46 5.28 15.10 2.88
N LEU A 47 4.76 15.99 2.03
CA LEU A 47 3.41 15.91 1.48
C LEU A 47 3.25 14.68 0.58
N ASN A 48 4.23 14.37 -0.26
CA ASN A 48 4.21 13.15 -1.09
C ASN A 48 4.13 11.89 -0.22
N HIS A 49 4.96 11.80 0.82
CA HIS A 49 4.89 10.70 1.79
C HIS A 49 3.51 10.64 2.49
N MET A 50 3.02 11.77 3.00
CA MET A 50 1.72 11.83 3.67
C MET A 50 0.56 11.45 2.74
N LEU A 51 0.64 11.79 1.45
CA LEU A 51 -0.36 11.45 0.45
C LEU A 51 -0.44 9.93 0.24
N TRP A 52 0.69 9.26 0.01
CA TRP A 52 0.72 7.80 -0.15
C TRP A 52 0.24 7.08 1.10
N ASN A 53 0.63 7.57 2.26
CA ASN A 53 0.20 7.00 3.53
C ASN A 53 -1.30 7.20 3.77
N PHE A 54 -1.82 8.40 3.49
CA PHE A 54 -3.25 8.71 3.57
C PHE A 54 -4.07 7.82 2.63
N LEU A 55 -3.60 7.63 1.39
CA LEU A 55 -4.27 6.79 0.41
C LEU A 55 -4.29 5.31 0.86
N SER A 56 -3.18 4.81 1.39
CA SER A 56 -3.11 3.46 1.97
C SER A 56 -4.09 3.30 3.13
N ASN A 57 -4.22 4.31 4.00
CA ASN A 57 -5.11 4.24 5.16
C ASN A 57 -6.59 4.31 4.74
N ILE A 58 -6.93 5.12 3.73
CA ILE A 58 -8.27 5.09 3.12
C ILE A 58 -8.59 3.69 2.63
N ILE A 59 -7.69 3.07 1.87
CA ILE A 59 -7.92 1.72 1.35
C ILE A 59 -8.10 0.76 2.52
N PHE A 60 -7.20 0.75 3.51
CA PHE A 60 -7.33 -0.12 4.68
C PHE A 60 -8.64 0.07 5.46
N THR A 61 -9.18 1.29 5.51
CA THR A 61 -10.45 1.58 6.20
C THR A 61 -11.63 0.89 5.53
N PHE A 62 -11.62 0.80 4.20
CA PHE A 62 -12.71 0.19 3.44
C PHE A 62 -12.45 -1.27 3.04
N TYR A 63 -11.18 -1.67 3.08
CA TYR A 63 -10.63 -2.92 2.54
C TYR A 63 -9.85 -3.66 3.64
N HIS A 64 -10.57 -4.31 4.54
CA HIS A 64 -10.02 -5.09 5.65
C HIS A 64 -9.48 -6.43 5.14
N LEU A 65 -8.16 -6.50 5.01
CA LEU A 65 -7.45 -7.71 4.61
C LEU A 65 -7.22 -8.62 5.81
N TYR A 66 -7.72 -9.86 5.71
CA TYR A 66 -7.50 -10.89 6.71
C TYR A 66 -6.73 -12.07 6.10
N PRO A 67 -5.51 -12.38 6.56
CA PRO A 67 -4.76 -13.51 6.02
C PRO A 67 -5.40 -14.84 6.46
N LEU A 68 -5.59 -15.77 5.51
CA LEU A 68 -6.15 -17.10 5.76
C LEU A 68 -5.04 -18.16 5.83
N PHE A 69 -4.27 -18.21 6.92
CA PHE A 69 -3.31 -19.30 7.10
C PHE A 69 -4.01 -20.66 7.31
N PRO A 70 -3.54 -21.77 6.70
CA PRO A 70 -2.29 -21.94 5.93
C PRO A 70 -2.39 -21.64 4.43
N ALA A 71 -3.58 -21.38 3.89
CA ALA A 71 -3.74 -21.02 2.49
C ALA A 71 -2.99 -19.72 2.17
N ALA A 72 -2.38 -19.62 0.99
CA ALA A 72 -1.74 -18.38 0.53
C ALA A 72 -2.78 -17.39 0.00
N CYS A 73 -3.88 -17.21 0.75
CA CYS A 73 -5.02 -16.40 0.38
C CYS A 73 -5.33 -15.34 1.45
N PHE A 74 -5.91 -14.23 1.01
CA PHE A 74 -6.45 -13.19 1.85
C PHE A 74 -7.95 -13.15 1.68
N HIS A 75 -8.66 -13.11 2.81
CA HIS A 75 -10.07 -12.80 2.84
C HIS A 75 -10.24 -11.29 2.98
N VAL A 76 -10.90 -10.69 2.02
CA VAL A 76 -11.25 -9.28 2.01
C VAL A 76 -12.58 -9.13 2.76
N ASN A 77 -12.61 -8.24 3.75
CA ASN A 77 -13.84 -7.82 4.40
C ASN A 77 -13.94 -6.30 4.27
N GLY A 78 -15.14 -5.75 4.45
CA GLY A 78 -15.34 -4.31 4.48
C GLY A 78 -16.48 -3.85 3.59
N ILE A 79 -16.67 -2.54 3.54
CA ILE A 79 -17.75 -1.90 2.81
C ILE A 79 -17.63 -2.14 1.30
N VAL A 80 -16.40 -2.27 0.78
CA VAL A 80 -16.14 -2.49 -0.64
C VAL A 80 -16.80 -3.77 -1.17
N ASN A 81 -16.85 -4.82 -0.34
CA ASN A 81 -17.47 -6.09 -0.71
C ASN A 81 -18.98 -5.97 -0.99
N TYR A 82 -19.63 -4.92 -0.48
CA TYR A 82 -21.03 -4.65 -0.80
C TYR A 82 -21.22 -4.07 -2.21
N PHE A 83 -20.19 -3.39 -2.73
CA PHE A 83 -20.25 -2.70 -4.02
C PHE A 83 -19.76 -3.56 -5.17
N THR A 84 -18.82 -4.48 -4.94
CA THR A 84 -18.22 -5.29 -6.01
C THR A 84 -17.98 -6.72 -5.53
N ASP A 85 -18.58 -7.70 -6.19
CA ASP A 85 -18.34 -9.14 -5.97
C ASP A 85 -17.28 -9.71 -6.96
N SER A 86 -16.49 -8.85 -7.60
CA SER A 86 -15.56 -9.23 -8.67
C SER A 86 -14.13 -9.49 -8.14
N GLU A 87 -13.65 -10.71 -8.32
CA GLU A 87 -12.28 -11.16 -7.98
C GLU A 87 -11.19 -10.26 -8.60
N ASP A 88 -11.36 -9.85 -9.87
CA ASP A 88 -10.41 -8.98 -10.56
C ASP A 88 -10.23 -7.63 -9.86
N PHE A 89 -11.32 -7.07 -9.33
CA PHE A 89 -11.29 -5.80 -8.62
C PHE A 89 -10.55 -5.92 -7.30
N ASP A 90 -10.73 -7.03 -6.59
CA ASP A 90 -10.04 -7.29 -5.33
C ASP A 90 -8.52 -7.40 -5.54
N HIS A 91 -8.10 -8.08 -6.61
CA HIS A 91 -6.68 -8.14 -7.00
C HIS A 91 -6.12 -6.76 -7.35
N VAL A 92 -6.86 -5.94 -8.10
CA VAL A 92 -6.44 -4.58 -8.48
C VAL A 92 -6.29 -3.67 -7.25
N ILE A 93 -7.27 -3.69 -6.33
CA ILE A 93 -7.17 -2.90 -5.09
C ILE A 93 -5.99 -3.36 -4.24
N PHE A 94 -5.81 -4.68 -4.09
CA PHE A 94 -4.70 -5.22 -3.32
C PHE A 94 -3.34 -4.84 -3.90
N PHE A 95 -3.19 -4.93 -5.23
CA PHE A 95 -2.00 -4.44 -5.92
C PHE A 95 -1.76 -2.95 -5.65
N PHE A 96 -2.81 -2.13 -5.77
CA PHE A 96 -2.72 -0.69 -5.53
C PHE A 96 -2.36 -0.35 -4.08
N LEU A 97 -2.87 -1.10 -3.11
CA LEU A 97 -2.52 -0.96 -1.70
C LEU A 97 -1.03 -1.22 -1.47
N LEU A 98 -0.51 -2.34 -1.98
CA LEU A 98 0.92 -2.68 -1.86
C LEU A 98 1.80 -1.64 -2.56
N PHE A 99 1.37 -1.14 -3.72
CA PHE A 99 2.02 -0.03 -4.40
C PHE A 99 2.07 1.22 -3.52
N CYS A 100 0.96 1.60 -2.88
CA CYS A 100 0.92 2.74 -1.96
C CYS A 100 1.88 2.57 -0.77
N ILE A 101 1.93 1.38 -0.16
CA ILE A 101 2.84 1.08 0.96
C ILE A 101 4.30 1.20 0.50
N PHE A 102 4.63 0.67 -0.67
CA PHE A 102 5.97 0.79 -1.24
C PHE A 102 6.34 2.24 -1.57
N SER A 103 5.46 2.98 -2.25
CA SER A 103 5.65 4.39 -2.58
C SER A 103 5.82 5.26 -1.33
N CYS A 104 5.10 4.93 -0.26
CA CYS A 104 5.24 5.55 1.05
C CYS A 104 6.65 5.34 1.63
N GLY A 105 7.16 4.11 1.61
CA GLY A 105 8.52 3.78 2.04
C GLY A 105 9.59 4.49 1.20
N ALA A 106 9.44 4.47 -0.12
CA ALA A 106 10.34 5.15 -1.04
C ALA A 106 10.34 6.68 -0.85
N ALA A 107 9.18 7.29 -0.58
CA ALA A 107 9.06 8.71 -0.28
C ALA A 107 9.78 9.09 1.04
N MET A 108 9.71 8.23 2.06
CA MET A 108 10.48 8.42 3.29
C MET A 108 11.98 8.38 3.02
N ALA A 109 12.47 7.35 2.32
CA ALA A 109 13.88 7.21 1.98
C ALA A 109 14.39 8.42 1.18
N LEU A 110 13.62 8.88 0.20
CA LEU A 110 13.95 10.05 -0.61
C LEU A 110 14.10 11.33 0.22
N THR A 111 13.28 11.49 1.27
CA THR A 111 13.38 12.64 2.17
C THR A 111 14.74 12.71 2.84
N PHE A 112 15.32 11.57 3.23
CA PHE A 112 16.67 11.50 3.80
C PHE A 112 17.74 11.81 2.75
N VAL A 113 17.63 11.25 1.55
CA VAL A 113 18.57 11.53 0.44
C VAL A 113 18.56 13.02 0.08
N TYR A 114 17.38 13.63 -0.02
CA TYR A 114 17.25 15.06 -0.29
C TYR A 114 17.92 15.90 0.79
N ARG A 115 17.68 15.60 2.07
CA ARG A 115 18.31 16.31 3.19
C ARG A 115 19.83 16.20 3.10
N TYR A 116 20.36 15.00 2.86
CA TYR A 116 21.80 14.79 2.71
C TYR A 116 22.40 15.62 1.56
N VAL A 117 21.80 15.58 0.37
CA VAL A 117 22.26 16.36 -0.79
C VAL A 117 22.17 17.86 -0.52
N ALA A 118 21.10 18.32 0.15
CA ALA A 118 20.94 19.71 0.51
C ALA A 118 22.04 20.23 1.44
N PHE A 119 22.55 19.38 2.35
CA PHE A 119 23.66 19.72 3.24
C PHE A 119 25.03 19.66 2.54
N VAL A 120 25.30 18.60 1.76
CA VAL A 120 26.62 18.39 1.14
C VAL A 120 26.83 19.29 -0.08
N GLN A 121 25.78 19.56 -0.86
CA GLN A 121 25.86 20.34 -2.10
C GLN A 121 24.79 21.44 -2.17
N PRO A 122 24.94 22.54 -1.42
CA PRO A 122 23.96 23.61 -1.39
C PRO A 122 23.79 24.30 -2.75
N ASN A 123 24.88 24.45 -3.52
CA ASN A 123 24.95 25.23 -4.76
C ASN A 123 24.39 24.51 -6.01
N TRP A 124 23.92 23.28 -5.89
CA TRP A 124 23.41 22.52 -7.04
C TRP A 124 22.01 23.00 -7.45
N LYS A 125 21.95 23.84 -8.50
CA LYS A 125 20.72 24.53 -8.95
C LYS A 125 19.59 23.60 -9.40
N ASN A 126 19.91 22.42 -9.95
CA ASN A 126 18.92 21.50 -10.54
C ASN A 126 18.64 20.27 -9.66
N LYS A 127 19.06 20.27 -8.39
CA LYS A 127 18.94 19.09 -7.50
C LYS A 127 17.51 18.57 -7.37
N LEU A 128 16.51 19.45 -7.34
CA LEU A 128 15.11 19.06 -7.22
C LEU A 128 14.62 18.26 -8.44
N ILE A 129 14.92 18.74 -9.64
CA ILE A 129 14.52 18.08 -10.89
C ILE A 129 15.18 16.71 -10.96
N TRP A 130 16.49 16.64 -10.71
CA TRP A 130 17.23 15.37 -10.71
C TRP A 130 16.69 14.35 -9.70
N ILE A 131 16.47 14.77 -8.46
CA ILE A 131 15.95 13.89 -7.40
C ILE A 131 14.53 13.41 -7.75
N THR A 132 13.69 14.29 -8.30
CA THR A 132 12.32 13.95 -8.71
C THR A 132 12.32 12.96 -9.87
N VAL A 133 13.16 13.17 -10.89
CA VAL A 133 13.29 12.26 -12.04
C VAL A 133 13.80 10.89 -11.61
N LEU A 134 14.82 10.85 -10.75
CA LEU A 134 15.34 9.60 -10.19
C LEU A 134 14.28 8.86 -9.38
N TYR A 135 13.52 9.57 -8.56
CA TYR A 135 12.43 8.98 -7.79
C TYR A 135 11.31 8.45 -8.69
N SER A 136 10.84 9.24 -9.66
CA SER A 136 9.79 8.78 -10.57
C SER A 136 10.24 7.57 -11.38
N GLY A 137 11.50 7.56 -11.85
CA GLY A 137 12.09 6.42 -12.54
C GLY A 137 12.14 5.19 -11.65
N PHE A 138 12.56 5.33 -10.39
CA PHE A 138 12.59 4.25 -9.41
C PHE A 138 11.20 3.68 -9.13
N ILE A 139 10.19 4.55 -8.92
CA ILE A 139 8.81 4.12 -8.66
C ILE A 139 8.22 3.39 -9.86
N VAL A 140 8.41 3.90 -11.08
CA VAL A 140 7.93 3.25 -12.30
C VAL A 140 8.61 1.90 -12.51
N LEU A 141 9.93 1.84 -12.32
CA LEU A 141 10.69 0.60 -12.48
C LEU A 141 10.23 -0.46 -11.47
N VAL A 142 10.22 -0.12 -10.18
CA VAL A 142 9.82 -1.08 -9.14
C VAL A 142 8.34 -1.42 -9.25
N GLY A 143 7.48 -0.45 -9.55
CA GLY A 143 6.06 -0.68 -9.80
C GLY A 143 5.84 -1.64 -10.98
N GLY A 144 6.62 -1.51 -12.06
CA GLY A 144 6.58 -2.42 -13.21
C GLY A 144 7.04 -3.84 -12.86
N ILE A 145 8.15 -3.98 -12.14
CA ILE A 145 8.63 -5.28 -11.64
C ILE A 145 7.57 -5.93 -10.74
N PHE A 146 7.01 -5.14 -9.82
CA PHE A 146 6.01 -5.62 -8.88
C PHE A 146 4.71 -6.04 -9.60
N ALA A 147 4.26 -5.28 -10.60
CA ALA A 147 3.12 -5.64 -11.45
C ALA A 147 3.36 -6.96 -12.18
N TYR A 148 4.55 -7.12 -12.77
CA TYR A 148 4.94 -8.35 -13.44
C TYR A 148 4.90 -9.55 -12.48
N LEU A 149 5.52 -9.43 -11.31
CA LEU A 149 5.51 -10.49 -10.29
C LEU A 149 4.09 -10.80 -9.79
N HIS A 150 3.28 -9.77 -9.57
CA HIS A 150 1.90 -9.94 -9.13
C HIS A 150 1.11 -10.75 -10.17
N LEU A 151 1.17 -10.39 -11.45
CA LEU A 151 0.51 -11.13 -12.53
C LEU A 151 0.98 -12.59 -12.64
N GLN A 152 2.24 -12.89 -12.30
CA GLN A 152 2.76 -14.26 -12.31
C GLN A 152 2.29 -15.10 -11.11
N TRP A 153 1.95 -14.45 -9.99
CA TRP A 153 1.59 -15.10 -8.73
C TRP A 153 0.09 -15.19 -8.45
N ILE A 154 -0.74 -14.32 -9.04
CA ILE A 154 -2.18 -14.41 -8.87
C ILE A 154 -2.71 -15.74 -9.42
N VAL A 155 -3.67 -16.32 -8.72
CA VAL A 155 -4.38 -17.53 -9.14
C VAL A 155 -5.85 -17.29 -8.91
N SER A 156 -6.65 -17.48 -9.96
CA SER A 156 -8.10 -17.43 -9.78
C SER A 156 -8.56 -18.57 -8.88
N TYR A 157 -9.54 -18.30 -8.03
CA TYR A 157 -10.17 -19.27 -7.12
C TYR A 157 -10.48 -20.62 -7.79
N ASP A 158 -10.94 -20.59 -9.05
CA ASP A 158 -11.33 -21.80 -9.78
C ASP A 158 -10.13 -22.73 -10.08
N ASN A 159 -8.92 -22.18 -10.13
CA ASN A 159 -7.68 -22.90 -10.42
C ASN A 159 -6.86 -23.23 -9.15
N TYR A 160 -7.35 -22.91 -7.96
CA TYR A 160 -6.61 -23.16 -6.72
C TYR A 160 -6.63 -24.67 -6.36
N PRO A 161 -5.49 -25.29 -6.05
CA PRO A 161 -5.38 -26.75 -5.89
C PRO A 161 -6.05 -27.29 -4.61
N GLU A 162 -6.06 -26.50 -3.53
CA GLU A 162 -6.55 -26.93 -2.21
C GLU A 162 -7.83 -26.19 -1.81
N LYS A 163 -8.94 -26.47 -2.49
CA LYS A 163 -10.24 -25.80 -2.21
C LYS A 163 -10.92 -26.23 -0.90
N LYS A 164 -10.46 -27.32 -0.28
CA LYS A 164 -11.14 -27.93 0.88
C LYS A 164 -11.08 -27.07 2.14
N ASP A 165 -10.05 -26.24 2.26
CA ASP A 165 -9.79 -25.42 3.46
C ASP A 165 -10.16 -23.93 3.27
N ILE A 166 -10.72 -23.57 2.11
CA ILE A 166 -11.02 -22.19 1.75
C ILE A 166 -12.53 -21.96 1.91
N PRO A 167 -12.96 -20.86 2.57
CA PRO A 167 -14.37 -20.48 2.62
C PRO A 167 -14.93 -20.16 1.22
N GLU A 168 -16.24 -19.96 1.11
CA GLU A 168 -16.92 -19.67 -0.16
C GLU A 168 -16.22 -18.58 -0.99
N ARG A 169 -16.30 -18.71 -2.32
CA ARG A 169 -15.62 -17.92 -3.37
C ARG A 169 -15.57 -16.40 -3.16
N LYS A 170 -16.49 -15.82 -2.39
CA LYS A 170 -16.62 -14.37 -2.27
C LYS A 170 -15.42 -13.76 -1.55
N SER A 171 -14.89 -12.68 -2.14
CA SER A 171 -13.94 -11.77 -1.49
C SER A 171 -12.59 -12.42 -1.14
N LEU A 172 -12.11 -13.32 -2.00
CA LEU A 172 -10.86 -14.05 -1.79
C LEU A 172 -9.82 -13.62 -2.82
N ILE A 173 -8.63 -13.31 -2.33
CA ILE A 173 -7.44 -13.05 -3.14
C ILE A 173 -6.48 -14.18 -2.90
N CYS A 174 -6.24 -15.02 -3.90
CA CYS A 174 -5.35 -16.17 -3.76
C CYS A 174 -4.07 -16.02 -4.59
N PHE A 175 -2.98 -16.52 -4.02
CA PHE A 175 -1.67 -16.59 -4.65
C PHE A 175 -1.25 -18.05 -4.83
N LYS A 176 -0.38 -18.33 -5.80
CA LYS A 176 0.16 -19.68 -6.03
C LYS A 176 0.73 -20.26 -4.71
N PRO A 177 0.19 -21.38 -4.21
CA PRO A 177 0.74 -22.01 -3.01
C PRO A 177 2.08 -22.70 -3.30
N CYS A 178 2.25 -23.22 -4.52
CA CYS A 178 3.42 -24.00 -4.96
C CYS A 178 4.09 -23.37 -6.19
N GLY A 179 5.43 -23.46 -6.27
CA GLY A 179 6.26 -23.02 -7.40
C GLY A 179 7.69 -23.52 -7.23
N TRP A 180 8.58 -23.32 -8.20
CA TRP A 180 9.99 -23.78 -8.11
C TRP A 180 10.75 -23.24 -6.88
N GLU A 181 10.25 -22.18 -6.23
CA GLU A 181 10.81 -21.58 -5.01
C GLU A 181 10.14 -22.06 -3.70
N LYS A 182 9.10 -22.90 -3.78
CA LYS A 182 8.36 -23.40 -2.61
C LYS A 182 8.15 -24.90 -2.77
N ASP A 183 9.12 -25.67 -2.29
CA ASP A 183 9.01 -27.12 -2.21
C ASP A 183 7.83 -27.49 -1.29
N VAL A 184 6.97 -28.35 -1.81
CA VAL A 184 5.89 -29.00 -1.06
C VAL A 184 6.55 -30.04 -0.17
N LYS A 185 6.49 -29.84 1.15
CA LYS A 185 6.67 -30.90 2.14
C LYS A 185 5.38 -31.10 2.89
#